data_AF-A0A2G9TI43-F1
#
_entry.id   AF-A0A2G9TI43-F1
#
_cell.length_a   1.000
_cell.length_b   1.000
_cell.length_c   1.000
_cell.angle_alpha   90.00
_cell.angle_beta   90.00
_cell.angle_gamma   90.00
#
_symmetry.space_group_name_H-M   'P 1'
#
loop_
_entity.id
_entity.type
_entity.pdbx_description
1 polymer ?
#
loop_
_entity_poly.entity_id
_entity_poly.type
_entity_poly.pdbx_seq_one_letter_code
_entity_poly.pdbx_strand_id
1 'polypeptide(L)'
;LPRQSAFAICLQCGLSAYKTPHCSPGGVERCPTCQPCAFALAEGLPYAHTVNSRLICSYSGEALNEENHPMMMPDGRVYGEKAIRELQIDSNTVRCPRTGSKIPLDHVLKLYVL
;
A
#
# COMPACT_ATOMS: atom_id res chain seq x y z
N LEU A 1 -23.22 31.85 9.60
CA LEU A 1 -21.83 31.44 9.24
C LEU A 1 -21.84 29.96 8.86
N PRO A 2 -20.96 29.50 7.94
CA PRO A 2 -20.80 28.07 7.69
C PRO A 2 -20.40 27.36 8.99
N ARG A 3 -21.02 26.20 9.27
CA ARG A 3 -20.77 25.41 10.50
C ARG A 3 -19.39 24.77 10.54
N GLN A 4 -18.67 24.77 9.42
CA GLN A 4 -17.36 24.14 9.25
C GLN A 4 -16.35 25.14 8.69
N SER A 5 -15.10 25.05 9.14
CA SER A 5 -14.01 25.87 8.61
C SER A 5 -13.62 25.43 7.20
N ALA A 6 -13.07 26.35 6.40
CA ALA A 6 -12.56 26.03 5.06
C ALA A 6 -11.51 24.91 5.11
N PHE A 7 -10.67 24.89 6.16
CA PHE A 7 -9.72 23.82 6.41
C PHE A 7 -10.40 22.46 6.57
N ALA A 8 -11.47 22.38 7.37
CA ALA A 8 -12.18 21.12 7.58
C ALA A 8 -12.77 20.56 6.29
N ILE A 9 -13.36 21.43 5.45
CA ILE A 9 -13.92 21.04 4.15
C ILE A 9 -12.82 20.52 3.23
N CYS A 10 -11.70 21.25 3.09
CA CYS A 10 -10.58 20.80 2.25
C CYS A 10 -10.01 19.46 2.71
N LEU A 11 -9.84 19.28 4.01
CA LEU A 11 -9.34 18.02 4.58
C LEU A 11 -10.33 16.87 4.33
N GLN A 12 -11.62 17.08 4.54
CA GLN A 12 -12.66 16.08 4.26
C GLN A 12 -12.72 15.71 2.78
N CYS A 13 -12.63 16.68 1.86
CA CYS A 13 -12.54 16.40 0.43
C CYS A 13 -11.35 15.49 0.11
N GLY A 14 -10.17 15.77 0.67
CA GLY A 14 -8.99 14.92 0.52
C GLY A 14 -9.21 13.51 1.07
N LEU A 15 -9.73 13.38 2.29
CA LEU A 15 -10.00 12.08 2.92
C LEU A 15 -11.02 11.25 2.12
N SER A 16 -12.04 11.89 1.54
CA SER A 16 -13.04 11.20 0.70
C SER A 16 -12.44 10.60 -0.57
N ALA A 17 -11.35 11.18 -1.10
CA ALA A 17 -10.65 10.65 -2.26
C ALA A 17 -9.81 9.39 -1.94
N TYR A 18 -9.48 9.15 -0.67
CA TYR A 18 -8.72 7.98 -0.21
C TYR A 18 -9.55 6.96 0.58
N LYS A 19 -10.76 7.32 1.00
CA LYS A 19 -11.61 6.46 1.84
C LYS A 19 -12.08 5.25 1.05
N THR A 20 -11.81 4.06 1.57
CA THR A 20 -12.31 2.79 1.04
C THR A 20 -13.19 2.08 2.06
N PRO A 21 -14.02 1.10 1.66
CA PRO A 21 -14.80 0.29 2.59
C PRO A 21 -13.95 -0.51 3.60
N HIS A 22 -12.63 -0.62 3.37
CA HIS A 22 -11.69 -1.33 4.24
C HIS A 22 -10.98 -0.41 5.24
N CYS A 23 -11.22 0.91 5.20
CA CYS A 23 -10.64 1.82 6.17
C CYS A 23 -11.26 1.60 7.57
N SER A 24 -10.41 1.45 8.59
CA SER A 24 -10.81 1.29 9.99
C SER A 24 -9.94 2.15 10.91
N PRO A 25 -10.40 2.50 12.12
CA PRO A 25 -9.59 3.22 13.10
C PRO A 25 -8.34 2.40 13.45
N GLY A 26 -7.14 2.96 13.26
CA GLY A 26 -5.89 2.25 13.53
C GLY A 26 -5.60 1.09 12.57
N GLY A 27 -6.20 1.10 11.38
CA GLY A 27 -5.95 0.11 10.33
C GLY A 27 -4.55 0.26 9.71
N VAL A 28 -4.49 0.54 8.41
CA VAL A 28 -3.20 0.72 7.71
C VAL A 28 -2.51 2.00 8.21
N GLU A 29 -1.33 1.88 8.83
CA GLU A 29 -0.58 3.03 9.41
C GLU A 29 -0.31 4.16 8.41
N ARG A 30 -0.01 3.82 7.16
CA ARG A 30 0.26 4.80 6.08
C ARG A 30 -0.98 5.35 5.40
N CYS A 31 -2.18 4.87 5.77
CA CYS A 31 -3.41 5.35 5.18
C CYS A 31 -3.88 6.61 5.94
N PRO A 32 -4.00 7.77 5.27
CA PRO A 32 -4.41 9.02 5.93
C PRO A 32 -5.81 8.91 6.54
N THR A 33 -6.68 8.07 5.97
CA THR A 33 -8.05 7.87 6.46
C THR A 33 -8.13 6.95 7.67
N CYS A 34 -7.16 6.02 7.86
CA CYS A 34 -7.15 5.08 8.99
C CYS A 34 -6.53 5.70 10.26
N GLN A 35 -5.88 6.86 10.14
CA GLN A 35 -5.23 7.50 11.28
C GLN A 35 -6.28 8.03 12.26
N PRO A 36 -6.18 7.76 13.59
CA PRO A 36 -7.26 8.02 14.54
C PRO A 36 -7.80 9.46 14.53
N CYS A 37 -6.92 10.45 14.36
CA CYS A 37 -7.29 11.87 14.31
C CYS A 37 -8.08 12.25 13.03
N ALA A 38 -7.83 11.57 11.92
CA ALA A 38 -8.47 11.83 10.64
C ALA A 38 -9.73 10.95 10.43
N PHE A 39 -9.74 9.74 10.99
CA PHE A 39 -10.85 8.80 10.84
C PHE A 39 -12.19 9.41 11.32
N ALA A 40 -12.18 10.12 12.46
CA ALA A 40 -13.37 10.81 12.98
C ALA A 40 -13.95 11.85 12.00
N LEU A 41 -13.09 12.49 11.19
CA LEU A 41 -13.52 13.43 10.15
C LEU A 41 -14.01 12.72 8.89
N ALA A 42 -13.60 11.47 8.69
CA ALA A 42 -13.88 10.67 7.51
C ALA A 42 -15.10 9.76 7.65
N GLU A 43 -15.58 9.46 8.86
CA GLU A 43 -16.65 8.48 9.12
C GLU A 43 -17.90 8.70 8.26
N GLY A 44 -18.36 9.95 8.13
CA GLY A 44 -19.53 10.33 7.33
C GLY A 44 -19.28 10.60 5.83
N LEU A 45 -18.05 10.46 5.35
CA LEU A 45 -17.70 10.77 3.96
C LEU A 45 -18.06 9.63 2.99
N PRO A 46 -18.32 9.93 1.70
CA PRO A 46 -18.47 8.89 0.69
C PRO A 46 -17.15 8.11 0.48
N TYR A 47 -17.28 6.91 -0.08
CA TYR A 47 -16.13 6.12 -0.51
C TYR A 47 -15.61 6.61 -1.87
N ALA A 48 -14.29 6.57 -2.03
CA ALA A 48 -13.64 6.85 -3.29
C ALA A 48 -14.06 5.80 -4.34
N HIS A 49 -14.47 6.27 -5.51
CA HIS A 49 -14.70 5.40 -6.66
C HIS A 49 -13.45 5.38 -7.53
N THR A 50 -12.68 4.29 -7.45
CA THR A 50 -11.52 4.08 -8.31
C THR A 50 -11.88 3.08 -9.41
N VAL A 51 -11.84 3.52 -10.68
CA VAL A 51 -12.15 2.65 -11.82
C VAL A 51 -11.11 1.53 -11.96
N ASN A 52 -9.84 1.85 -11.71
CA ASN A 52 -8.73 0.90 -11.82
C ASN A 52 -7.94 0.85 -10.51
N SER A 53 -7.68 -0.35 -10.03
CA SER A 53 -6.74 -0.58 -8.92
C SER A 53 -5.30 -0.35 -9.39
N ARG A 54 -4.45 0.11 -8.47
CA ARG A 54 -3.00 0.23 -8.68
C ARG A 54 -2.28 -0.61 -7.65
N LEU A 55 -1.35 -1.42 -8.09
CA LEU A 55 -0.51 -2.24 -7.21
C LEU A 55 0.68 -1.41 -6.75
N ILE A 56 0.93 -1.40 -5.45
CA ILE A 56 2.04 -0.67 -4.83
C ILE A 56 2.88 -1.67 -4.01
N CYS A 57 4.20 -1.59 -4.16
CA CYS A 57 5.13 -2.40 -3.38
C CYS A 57 5.03 -2.05 -1.89
N SER A 58 4.81 -3.06 -1.04
CA SER A 58 4.67 -2.84 0.40
C SER A 58 5.96 -2.43 1.13
N TYR A 59 7.13 -2.66 0.51
CA TYR A 59 8.44 -2.27 1.04
C TYR A 59 8.87 -0.90 0.51
N SER A 60 9.12 -0.79 -0.81
CA SER A 60 9.63 0.43 -1.43
C SER A 60 8.58 1.54 -1.59
N GLY A 61 7.27 1.19 -1.59
CA GLY A 61 6.20 2.15 -1.89
C GLY A 61 6.10 2.54 -3.36
N GLU A 62 6.93 1.97 -4.24
CA GLU A 62 6.86 2.21 -5.68
C GLU A 62 5.70 1.43 -6.32
N ALA A 63 5.19 1.94 -7.44
CA ALA A 63 4.18 1.23 -8.23
C ALA A 63 4.75 -0.07 -8.80
N LEU A 64 3.91 -1.11 -8.83
CA LEU A 64 4.18 -2.36 -9.54
C LEU A 64 3.58 -2.24 -10.94
N ASN A 65 4.42 -2.30 -11.96
CA ASN A 65 4.09 -2.06 -13.36
C ASN A 65 5.06 -2.80 -14.29
N GLU A 66 5.08 -2.45 -15.57
CA GLU A 66 5.97 -3.04 -16.59
C GLU A 66 7.46 -2.80 -16.32
N GLU A 67 7.81 -1.72 -15.61
CA GLU A 67 9.20 -1.40 -15.24
C GLU A 67 9.60 -1.99 -13.87
N ASN A 68 8.63 -2.32 -13.03
CA ASN A 68 8.81 -2.86 -11.69
C ASN A 68 7.81 -4.01 -11.45
N HIS A 69 8.14 -5.17 -11.98
CA HIS A 69 7.23 -6.31 -11.97
C HIS A 69 6.93 -6.78 -10.55
N PRO A 70 5.68 -7.20 -10.26
CA PRO A 70 5.36 -7.86 -9.00
C PRO A 70 6.02 -9.24 -8.94
N MET A 71 6.80 -9.48 -7.89
CA MET A 71 7.50 -10.71 -7.57
C MET A 71 6.95 -11.28 -6.28
N MET A 72 6.51 -12.54 -6.31
CA MET A 72 5.91 -13.25 -5.18
C MET A 72 6.94 -14.16 -4.50
N MET A 73 7.07 -13.99 -3.19
CA MET A 73 7.82 -14.89 -2.32
C MET A 73 6.99 -16.15 -1.98
N PRO A 74 7.62 -17.26 -1.56
CA PRO A 74 6.92 -18.49 -1.19
C PRO A 74 5.98 -18.35 0.02
N ASP A 75 6.10 -17.27 0.81
CA ASP A 75 5.17 -16.93 1.90
C ASP A 75 3.91 -16.19 1.40
N GLY A 76 3.77 -15.99 0.09
CA GLY A 76 2.65 -15.29 -0.56
C GLY A 76 2.80 -13.78 -0.56
N ARG A 77 3.91 -13.21 -0.06
CA ARG A 77 4.13 -11.77 -0.09
C ARG A 77 4.62 -11.32 -1.46
N VAL A 78 4.13 -10.17 -1.89
CA VAL A 78 4.49 -9.58 -3.19
C VAL A 78 5.29 -8.30 -2.98
N TYR A 79 6.42 -8.22 -3.67
CA TYR A 79 7.31 -7.07 -3.72
C TYR A 79 7.67 -6.75 -5.17
N GLY A 80 8.09 -5.52 -5.45
CA GLY A 80 8.57 -5.18 -6.78
C GLY A 80 9.95 -5.77 -7.06
N GLU A 81 10.25 -6.04 -8.32
CA GLU A 81 11.56 -6.49 -8.78
C GLU A 81 12.71 -5.59 -8.26
N LYS A 82 12.51 -4.27 -8.26
CA LYS A 82 13.49 -3.32 -7.69
C LYS A 82 13.71 -3.54 -6.20
N ALA A 83 12.63 -3.76 -5.44
CA ALA A 83 12.71 -4.04 -4.01
C ALA A 83 13.39 -5.39 -3.73
N ILE A 84 13.17 -6.40 -4.56
CA ILE A 84 13.87 -7.68 -4.44
C ILE A 84 15.39 -7.51 -4.58
N ARG A 85 15.84 -6.66 -5.53
CA ARG A 85 17.27 -6.33 -5.70
C ARG A 85 17.86 -5.61 -4.49
N GLU A 86 17.11 -4.72 -3.85
CA GLU A 86 17.54 -4.03 -2.62
C GLU A 86 17.60 -4.97 -1.40
N LEU A 87 16.69 -5.94 -1.34
CA LEU A 87 16.59 -6.92 -0.26
C LEU A 87 17.51 -8.13 -0.42
N GLN A 88 18.26 -8.18 -1.52
CA GLN A 88 19.21 -9.23 -1.82
C GLN A 88 20.41 -9.13 -0.88
N ILE A 89 20.73 -10.24 -0.18
CA ILE A 89 21.92 -10.31 0.69
C ILE A 89 23.12 -10.79 -0.11
N ASP A 90 22.92 -11.87 -0.87
CA ASP A 90 23.94 -12.58 -1.64
C ASP A 90 23.42 -12.81 -3.06
N SER A 91 24.29 -13.25 -3.98
CA SER A 91 23.92 -13.51 -5.38
C SER A 91 22.71 -14.43 -5.57
N ASN A 92 22.38 -15.29 -4.60
CA ASN A 92 21.28 -16.25 -4.70
C ASN A 92 20.20 -16.15 -3.61
N THR A 93 20.29 -15.18 -2.69
CA THR A 93 19.43 -15.14 -1.49
C THR A 93 18.88 -13.75 -1.21
N VAL A 94 17.58 -13.68 -0.95
CA VAL A 94 16.84 -12.46 -0.59
C VAL A 94 16.29 -12.58 0.83
N ARG A 95 16.30 -11.48 1.57
CA ARG A 95 15.72 -11.39 2.92
C ARG A 95 14.34 -10.76 2.87
N CYS A 96 13.32 -11.43 3.39
CA CYS A 96 12.01 -10.81 3.55
C CYS A 96 12.07 -9.72 4.66
N PRO A 97 11.65 -8.47 4.39
CA PRO A 97 11.72 -7.37 5.36
C PRO A 97 10.70 -7.52 6.48
N ARG A 98 9.64 -8.33 6.28
CA ARG A 98 8.58 -8.54 7.28
C ARG A 98 8.82 -9.75 8.17
N THR A 99 9.28 -10.87 7.61
CA THR A 99 9.50 -12.10 8.39
C THR A 99 10.96 -12.30 8.78
N GLY A 100 11.89 -11.62 8.10
CA GLY A 100 13.33 -11.83 8.28
C GLY A 100 13.87 -13.11 7.65
N SER A 101 13.02 -13.94 7.04
CA SER A 101 13.40 -15.21 6.41
C SER A 101 14.32 -15.00 5.21
N LYS A 102 15.32 -15.88 5.07
CA LYS A 102 16.20 -15.95 3.90
C LYS A 102 15.60 -16.90 2.89
N ILE A 103 15.41 -16.42 1.66
CA ILE A 103 14.70 -17.13 0.60
C ILE A 103 15.61 -17.18 -0.63
N PRO A 104 15.81 -18.36 -1.24
CA PRO A 104 16.52 -18.47 -2.52
C PRO A 104 15.79 -17.69 -3.61
N LEU A 105 16.53 -16.99 -4.48
CA LEU A 105 15.95 -16.25 -5.62
C LEU A 105 15.12 -17.14 -6.55
N ASP A 106 15.52 -18.40 -6.71
CA ASP A 106 14.81 -19.40 -7.53
C ASP A 106 13.38 -19.66 -7.06
N HIS A 107 13.08 -19.38 -5.78
CA HIS A 107 11.75 -19.56 -5.20
C HIS A 107 10.88 -18.29 -5.33
N VAL A 108 11.43 -17.19 -5.84
CA VAL A 108 10.71 -15.94 -6.06
C VAL A 108 10.15 -15.95 -7.48
N LEU A 109 8.83 -15.98 -7.58
CA LEU A 109 8.13 -16.12 -8.86
C LEU A 109 7.60 -14.79 -9.35
N LYS A 110 7.73 -14.51 -10.65
CA LYS A 110 7.07 -13.36 -11.27
C LYS A 110 5.56 -13.59 -11.28
N LEU A 111 4.82 -12.59 -10.77
CA LEU A 111 3.37 -12.64 -10.66
C LEU A 111 2.75 -11.81 -11.78
N TYR A 112 1.62 -12.28 -12.31
CA TYR A 112 0.85 -11.57 -13.34
C TYR A 112 -0.56 -11.37 -12.81
N VAL A 113 -1.02 -10.12 -12.77
CA VAL A 113 -2.39 -9.76 -12.41
C VAL A 113 -3.11 -9.36 -13.69
N LEU A 114 -4.25 -10.01 -13.94
CA LEU A 114 -5.12 -9.79 -15.09
C LEU A 114 -6.23 -8.79 -14.73
#